data_AF-A0A6F8T3S7-F1
#
_entry.id   AF-A0A6F8T3S7-F1
#
_cell.length_a   1.000
_cell.length_b   1.000
_cell.length_c   1.000
_cell.angle_alpha   90.00
_cell.angle_beta   90.00
_cell.angle_gamma   90.00
#
_symmetry.space_group_name_H-M   'P 1'
#
loop_
_entity.id
_entity.type
_entity.pdbx_description
1 polymer ?
#
loop_
_entity_poly.entity_id
_entity_poly.type
_entity_poly.pdbx_seq_one_letter_code
_entity_poly.pdbx_strand_id
1 'polypeptide(L)'
;MIKFTLLFLNKVSFMNSSLSDSSVWSEALFGGIELGDKRLTKRLVQIGNQLSSWSGSSLSQSSLGDEALVEGGYRILRNHRVKASQIASGGYDVTGQLAKSHELLLAIEDATSLVYSHELSKQLGYTSNNPHAKAKGYQVHSTILMDAATEKTIGLIAQNRWCRNSTAYGKVPKEINAPIKIKKVINGSKIPMNWNSDFQKKWPTLYRYVIGMLMFMNIFNIKRNIINVLWLGLVIIAGLMASQGCYSLIYQSSLF
;
A
#
# COMPACT_ATOMS: atom_id res chain seq x y z
N MET A 1 26.32 2.89 16.45
CA MET A 1 25.36 3.79 15.77
C MET A 1 26.00 4.86 14.90
N ILE A 2 27.09 5.53 15.32
CA ILE A 2 27.69 6.67 14.60
C ILE A 2 28.30 6.31 13.22
N LYS A 3 28.84 5.09 13.05
CA LYS A 3 29.41 4.61 11.77
C LYS A 3 28.37 4.39 10.65
N PHE A 4 27.14 4.03 11.00
CA PHE A 4 26.08 3.77 10.01
C PHE A 4 25.53 5.09 9.45
N THR A 5 25.40 6.10 10.31
CA THR A 5 24.96 7.45 9.94
C THR A 5 25.99 8.18 9.07
N LEU A 6 27.30 8.03 9.34
CA LEU A 6 28.36 8.65 8.53
C LEU A 6 28.48 8.03 7.12
N LEU A 7 28.37 6.70 7.00
CA LEU A 7 28.34 6.03 5.69
C LEU A 7 27.10 6.39 4.86
N PHE A 8 25.97 6.67 5.52
CA PHE A 8 24.72 7.08 4.85
C PHE A 8 24.68 8.57 4.47
N LEU A 9 25.22 9.47 5.30
CA LEU A 9 25.28 10.90 5.01
C LEU A 9 26.18 11.21 3.80
N ASN A 10 27.29 10.48 3.64
CA ASN A 10 28.10 10.53 2.43
C ASN A 10 27.36 9.98 1.18
N LYS A 11 26.38 9.07 1.36
CA LYS A 11 25.53 8.56 0.26
C LYS A 11 24.53 9.61 -0.22
N VAL A 12 24.02 10.46 0.67
CA VAL A 12 23.06 11.53 0.34
C VAL A 12 23.71 12.66 -0.46
N SER A 13 24.92 13.10 -0.12
CA SER A 13 25.65 14.07 -0.95
C SER A 13 26.04 13.50 -2.32
N PHE A 14 26.21 12.18 -2.41
CA PHE A 14 26.53 11.47 -3.65
C PHE A 14 25.33 11.37 -4.61
N MET A 15 24.08 11.33 -4.12
CA MET A 15 22.89 11.21 -4.99
C MET A 15 22.65 12.43 -5.88
N ASN A 16 23.07 13.63 -5.47
CA ASN A 16 22.90 14.84 -6.29
C ASN A 16 23.80 14.88 -7.54
N SER A 17 24.81 14.00 -7.63
CA SER A 17 25.73 13.88 -8.78
C SER A 17 25.70 12.50 -9.47
N SER A 18 24.92 11.53 -8.99
CA SER A 18 24.99 10.11 -9.42
C SER A 18 23.69 9.49 -9.93
N LEU A 19 22.66 10.29 -10.24
CA LEU A 19 21.43 9.83 -10.89
C LEU A 19 21.66 9.17 -12.28
N SER A 20 22.86 9.31 -12.85
CA SER A 20 23.23 8.67 -14.12
C SER A 20 23.55 7.17 -14.00
N ASP A 21 23.93 6.69 -12.82
CA ASP A 21 24.26 5.28 -12.60
C ASP A 21 23.10 4.53 -11.93
N SER A 22 22.42 3.69 -12.72
CA SER A 22 21.33 2.82 -12.29
C SER A 22 21.69 1.92 -11.10
N SER A 23 22.94 1.47 -11.00
CA SER A 23 23.39 0.60 -9.92
C SER A 23 23.45 1.37 -8.61
N VAL A 24 24.05 2.56 -8.64
CA VAL A 24 24.13 3.47 -7.48
C VAL A 24 22.73 3.91 -7.05
N TRP A 25 21.89 4.30 -8.01
CA TRP A 25 20.51 4.70 -7.74
C TRP A 25 19.71 3.57 -7.07
N SER A 26 19.79 2.35 -7.60
CA SER A 26 19.06 1.21 -7.07
C SER A 26 19.53 0.82 -5.67
N GLU A 27 20.84 0.82 -5.44
CA GLU A 27 21.43 0.54 -4.12
C GLU A 27 21.07 1.63 -3.10
N ALA A 28 21.00 2.89 -3.52
CA ALA A 28 20.56 3.97 -2.66
C ALA A 28 19.06 3.85 -2.29
N LEU A 29 18.21 3.48 -3.25
CA LEU A 29 16.76 3.40 -3.05
C LEU A 29 16.32 2.13 -2.31
N PHE A 30 16.89 0.98 -2.66
CA PHE A 30 16.42 -0.33 -2.19
C PHE A 30 17.39 -1.04 -1.23
N GLY A 31 18.66 -0.64 -1.16
CA GLY A 31 19.67 -1.33 -0.35
C GLY A 31 19.40 -1.30 1.16
N GLY A 32 18.67 -0.27 1.63
CA GLY A 32 18.25 -0.14 3.02
C GLY A 32 16.97 -0.88 3.40
N ILE A 33 16.28 -1.54 2.46
CA ILE A 33 14.96 -2.12 2.72
C ILE A 33 15.08 -3.47 3.41
N GLU A 34 14.44 -3.60 4.57
CA GLU A 34 14.40 -4.84 5.35
C GLU A 34 13.22 -5.73 4.94
N LEU A 35 13.50 -6.75 4.13
CA LEU A 35 12.52 -7.76 3.70
C LEU A 35 12.55 -9.05 4.55
N GLY A 36 13.26 -9.03 5.69
CA GLY A 36 13.46 -10.19 6.57
C GLY A 36 14.50 -11.21 6.07
N ASP A 37 15.00 -11.07 4.84
CA ASP A 37 16.07 -11.89 4.27
C ASP A 37 16.95 -11.02 3.37
N LYS A 38 18.26 -10.94 3.70
CA LYS A 38 19.24 -10.13 2.96
C LYS A 38 19.31 -10.51 1.47
N ARG A 39 19.01 -11.77 1.13
CA ARG A 39 18.98 -12.24 -0.27
C ARG A 39 17.83 -11.60 -1.04
N LEU A 40 16.69 -11.34 -0.40
CA LEU A 40 15.55 -10.66 -1.02
C LEU A 40 15.88 -9.19 -1.28
N THR A 41 16.50 -8.51 -0.32
CA THR A 41 16.94 -7.11 -0.51
C THR A 41 17.97 -7.01 -1.64
N LYS A 42 18.98 -7.89 -1.66
CA LYS A 42 19.96 -7.93 -2.75
C LYS A 42 19.29 -8.15 -4.11
N ARG A 43 18.32 -9.06 -4.19
CA ARG A 43 17.57 -9.32 -5.42
C ARG A 43 16.70 -8.13 -5.84
N LEU A 44 16.10 -7.41 -4.89
CA LEU A 44 15.34 -6.18 -5.16
C LEU A 44 16.23 -5.09 -5.76
N VAL A 45 17.43 -4.89 -5.19
CA VAL A 45 18.43 -3.95 -5.76
C VAL A 45 18.82 -4.36 -7.18
N GLN A 46 19.03 -5.66 -7.44
CA GLN A 46 19.34 -6.13 -8.79
C GLN A 46 18.23 -5.79 -9.79
N ILE A 47 16.96 -6.05 -9.42
CA ILE A 47 15.80 -5.75 -10.27
C ILE A 47 15.63 -4.25 -10.47
N GLY A 48 15.84 -3.44 -9.43
CA GLY A 48 15.81 -1.98 -9.53
C GLY A 48 16.82 -1.47 -10.55
N ASN A 49 18.06 -1.97 -10.50
CA ASN A 49 19.13 -1.61 -11.43
C ASN A 49 18.79 -2.04 -12.86
N GLN A 50 18.26 -3.25 -13.04
CA GLN A 50 17.87 -3.77 -14.35
C GLN A 50 16.76 -2.92 -14.99
N LEU A 51 15.69 -2.67 -14.24
CA LEU A 51 14.52 -1.94 -14.74
C LEU A 51 14.81 -0.45 -14.95
N SER A 52 15.69 0.17 -14.14
CA SER A 52 16.10 1.56 -14.38
C SER A 52 17.01 1.68 -15.60
N SER A 53 17.94 0.74 -15.79
CA SER A 53 18.84 0.72 -16.96
C SER A 53 18.10 0.49 -18.28
N TRP A 54 17.00 -0.26 -18.26
CA TRP A 54 16.17 -0.57 -19.42
C TRP A 54 14.73 -0.08 -19.22
N SER A 55 14.60 1.20 -18.86
CA SER A 55 13.32 1.84 -18.58
C SER A 55 12.31 1.62 -19.70
N GLY A 56 11.12 1.12 -19.35
CA GLY A 56 10.03 0.81 -20.30
C GLY A 56 10.07 -0.61 -20.88
N SER A 57 11.14 -1.38 -20.62
CA SER A 57 11.24 -2.78 -21.07
C SER A 57 10.55 -3.74 -20.11
N SER A 58 10.18 -4.93 -20.59
CA SER A 58 9.70 -5.98 -19.70
C SER A 58 10.82 -6.49 -18.80
N LEU A 59 10.47 -7.13 -17.68
CA LEU A 59 11.46 -7.72 -16.77
C LEU A 59 12.35 -8.75 -17.49
N SER A 60 11.76 -9.56 -18.38
CA SER A 60 12.52 -10.53 -19.16
C SER A 60 13.46 -9.87 -20.17
N GLN A 61 13.00 -8.83 -20.87
CA GLN A 61 13.82 -8.07 -21.82
C GLN A 61 14.99 -7.38 -21.10
N SER A 62 14.75 -6.79 -19.93
CA SER A 62 15.79 -6.12 -19.12
C SER A 62 16.88 -7.08 -18.60
N SER A 63 16.66 -8.39 -18.68
CA SER A 63 17.61 -9.42 -18.25
C SER A 63 18.59 -9.84 -19.35
N LEU A 64 18.47 -9.29 -20.58
CA LEU A 64 19.43 -9.50 -21.69
C LEU A 64 19.76 -10.98 -21.99
N GLY A 65 18.78 -11.87 -21.82
CA GLY A 65 18.94 -13.31 -22.08
C GLY A 65 19.43 -14.14 -20.88
N ASP A 66 19.71 -13.55 -19.72
CA ASP A 66 20.09 -14.30 -18.51
C ASP A 66 18.86 -14.91 -17.82
N GLU A 67 18.68 -16.22 -18.00
CA GLU A 67 17.56 -16.97 -17.42
C GLU A 67 17.50 -16.93 -15.89
N ALA A 68 18.65 -16.90 -15.21
CA ALA A 68 18.71 -16.87 -13.75
C ALA A 68 18.26 -15.51 -13.19
N LEU A 69 18.51 -14.43 -13.95
CA LEU A 69 17.97 -13.11 -13.65
C LEU A 69 16.46 -13.04 -13.89
N VAL A 70 15.98 -13.55 -15.02
CA VAL A 70 14.55 -13.61 -15.35
C VAL A 70 13.76 -14.34 -14.27
N GLU A 71 14.16 -15.59 -13.97
CA GLU A 71 13.44 -16.43 -13.02
C GLU A 71 13.56 -15.87 -11.59
N GLY A 72 14.72 -15.34 -11.21
CA GLY A 72 14.90 -14.69 -9.92
C GLY A 72 14.03 -13.43 -9.76
N GLY A 73 13.85 -12.67 -10.84
CA GLY A 73 12.96 -11.52 -10.91
C GLY A 73 11.49 -11.91 -10.72
N TYR A 74 10.98 -12.88 -11.48
CA TYR A 74 9.60 -13.33 -11.31
C TYR A 74 9.37 -13.99 -9.95
N ARG A 75 10.37 -14.71 -9.40
CA ARG A 75 10.29 -15.30 -8.06
C ARG A 75 10.08 -14.26 -6.98
N ILE A 76 10.76 -13.11 -7.02
CA ILE A 76 10.55 -12.07 -6.00
C ILE A 76 9.17 -11.41 -6.15
N LEU A 77 8.70 -11.16 -7.38
CA LEU A 77 7.43 -10.50 -7.64
C LEU A 77 6.23 -11.32 -7.14
N ARG A 78 6.34 -12.66 -7.18
CA ARG A 78 5.33 -13.59 -6.67
C ARG A 78 5.61 -14.10 -5.25
N ASN A 79 6.63 -13.58 -4.56
CA ASN A 79 6.98 -14.05 -3.22
C ASN A 79 6.08 -13.42 -2.16
N HIS A 80 5.25 -14.25 -1.50
CA HIS A 80 4.32 -13.82 -0.45
C HIS A 80 5.00 -13.16 0.76
N ARG A 81 6.30 -13.42 0.99
CA ARG A 81 7.09 -12.79 2.06
C ARG A 81 7.44 -11.33 1.75
N VAL A 82 7.46 -10.95 0.48
CA VAL A 82 7.76 -9.58 0.05
C VAL A 82 6.46 -8.80 -0.08
N LYS A 83 6.27 -7.78 0.75
CA LYS A 83 5.09 -6.90 0.67
C LYS A 83 5.39 -5.64 -0.11
N ALA A 84 4.51 -5.27 -1.04
CA ALA A 84 4.62 -4.03 -1.81
C ALA A 84 4.62 -2.77 -0.91
N SER A 85 4.00 -2.84 0.28
CA SER A 85 4.05 -1.76 1.28
C SER A 85 5.44 -1.58 1.90
N GLN A 86 6.21 -2.65 2.09
CA GLN A 86 7.59 -2.56 2.61
C GLN A 86 8.52 -1.90 1.58
N ILE A 87 8.41 -2.31 0.31
CA ILE A 87 9.18 -1.70 -0.80
C ILE A 87 8.84 -0.20 -0.91
N ALA A 88 7.56 0.13 -0.88
CA ALA A 88 7.09 1.50 -0.94
C ALA A 88 7.61 2.34 0.24
N SER A 89 7.46 1.85 1.47
CA SER A 89 7.95 2.53 2.68
C SER A 89 9.43 2.82 2.61
N GLY A 90 10.24 1.86 2.18
CA GLY A 90 11.68 2.06 2.06
C GLY A 90 12.05 3.15 1.05
N GLY A 91 11.36 3.21 -0.08
CA GLY A 91 11.51 4.32 -1.05
C GLY A 91 11.12 5.67 -0.45
N TYR A 92 10.02 5.71 0.33
CA TYR A 92 9.58 6.93 1.02
C TYR A 92 10.60 7.40 2.05
N ASP A 93 11.23 6.47 2.77
CA ASP A 93 12.26 6.81 3.75
C ASP A 93 13.45 7.50 3.07
N VAL A 94 13.88 7.02 1.90
CA VAL A 94 14.94 7.65 1.09
C VAL A 94 14.54 9.05 0.65
N THR A 95 13.33 9.22 0.07
CA THR A 95 12.81 10.55 -0.27
C THR A 95 12.72 11.47 0.95
N GLY A 96 12.32 10.94 2.11
CA GLY A 96 12.26 11.69 3.37
C GLY A 96 13.63 12.11 3.89
N GLN A 97 14.69 11.36 3.63
CA GLN A 97 16.06 11.79 3.93
C GLN A 97 16.53 12.89 2.96
N LEU A 98 16.28 12.72 1.66
CA LEU A 98 16.63 13.73 0.64
C LEU A 98 15.91 15.07 0.91
N ALA A 99 14.64 15.00 1.32
CA ALA A 99 13.84 16.17 1.68
C ALA A 99 14.49 17.05 2.76
N LYS A 100 15.32 16.50 3.65
CA LYS A 100 15.95 17.24 4.75
C LYS A 100 17.00 18.26 4.30
N SER A 101 17.56 18.13 3.10
CA SER A 101 18.52 19.10 2.56
C SER A 101 17.87 20.31 1.89
N HIS A 102 16.54 20.34 1.79
CA HIS A 102 15.79 21.44 1.19
C HIS A 102 15.07 22.24 2.27
N GLU A 103 15.10 23.57 2.15
CA GLU A 103 14.42 24.46 3.09
C GLU A 103 12.90 24.43 2.89
N LEU A 104 12.50 24.42 1.62
CA LEU A 104 11.11 24.53 1.22
C LEU A 104 10.74 23.50 0.14
N LEU A 105 9.69 22.75 0.42
CA LEU A 105 9.19 21.69 -0.44
C LEU A 105 7.72 21.92 -0.83
N LEU A 106 7.35 21.43 -2.00
CA LEU A 106 5.98 21.32 -2.47
C LEU A 106 5.59 19.84 -2.49
N ALA A 107 4.52 19.50 -1.78
CA ALA A 107 3.88 18.19 -1.86
C ALA A 107 2.73 18.25 -2.87
N ILE A 108 2.94 17.62 -4.02
CA ILE A 108 1.98 17.56 -5.12
C ILE A 108 1.18 16.26 -4.96
N GLU A 109 -0.12 16.39 -4.81
CA GLU A 109 -1.05 15.28 -4.62
C GLU A 109 -1.99 15.17 -5.81
N ASP A 110 -2.07 13.96 -6.38
CA ASP A 110 -2.99 13.62 -7.46
C ASP A 110 -3.37 12.14 -7.44
N ALA A 111 -4.50 11.80 -8.06
CA ALA A 111 -5.00 10.45 -8.19
C ALA A 111 -5.08 9.99 -9.66
N THR A 112 -4.57 8.79 -9.91
CA THR A 112 -4.61 8.14 -11.22
C THR A 112 -5.13 6.72 -11.12
N SER A 113 -5.47 6.10 -12.25
CA SER A 113 -5.92 4.72 -12.33
C SER A 113 -4.87 3.84 -13.02
N LEU A 114 -4.53 2.70 -12.40
CA LEU A 114 -3.81 1.61 -13.07
C LEU A 114 -4.84 0.65 -13.66
N VAL A 115 -4.88 0.54 -14.98
CA VAL A 115 -5.93 -0.20 -15.70
C VAL A 115 -5.35 -1.43 -16.37
N TYR A 116 -5.98 -2.58 -16.15
CA TYR A 116 -5.60 -3.86 -16.73
C TYR A 116 -6.78 -4.47 -17.49
N SER A 117 -6.51 -5.04 -18.66
CA SER A 117 -7.53 -5.65 -19.53
C SER A 117 -7.40 -7.17 -19.69
N HIS A 118 -6.39 -7.77 -19.07
CA HIS A 118 -6.15 -9.22 -19.10
C HIS A 118 -6.92 -9.95 -17.99
N GLU A 119 -6.81 -11.27 -17.89
CA GLU A 119 -7.63 -12.13 -17.01
C GLU A 119 -7.66 -11.67 -15.54
N LEU A 120 -6.55 -11.14 -15.01
CA LEU A 120 -6.46 -10.62 -13.64
C LEU A 120 -7.46 -9.48 -13.36
N SER A 121 -7.87 -8.72 -14.39
CA SER A 121 -8.83 -7.63 -14.28
C SER A 121 -10.13 -8.05 -13.57
N LYS A 122 -10.55 -9.31 -13.73
CA LYS A 122 -11.75 -9.86 -13.08
C LYS A 122 -11.67 -9.84 -11.55
N GLN A 123 -10.46 -9.87 -10.99
CA GLN A 123 -10.17 -9.84 -9.56
C GLN A 123 -9.91 -8.43 -9.02
N LEU A 124 -9.92 -7.40 -9.89
CA LEU A 124 -9.60 -6.01 -9.54
C LEU A 124 -10.86 -5.13 -9.47
N GLY A 125 -10.67 -3.89 -8.97
CA GLY A 125 -11.75 -2.92 -8.80
C GLY A 125 -12.12 -2.16 -10.08
N TYR A 126 -13.27 -1.50 -10.06
CA TYR A 126 -13.70 -0.65 -11.18
C TYR A 126 -12.87 0.63 -11.27
N THR A 127 -12.39 0.95 -12.48
CA THR A 127 -11.67 2.20 -12.77
C THR A 127 -12.51 3.24 -13.50
N SER A 128 -13.61 2.83 -14.13
CA SER A 128 -14.57 3.70 -14.81
C SER A 128 -15.98 3.54 -14.24
N ASN A 129 -16.91 4.37 -14.69
CA ASN A 129 -18.34 4.27 -14.35
C ASN A 129 -19.11 3.28 -15.25
N ASN A 130 -18.43 2.53 -16.14
CA ASN A 130 -19.06 1.51 -16.96
C ASN A 130 -19.08 0.16 -16.20
N PRO A 131 -20.27 -0.41 -15.88
CA PRO A 131 -20.38 -1.65 -15.10
C PRO A 131 -19.92 -2.86 -15.90
N HIS A 132 -19.95 -2.76 -17.22
CA HIS A 132 -19.54 -3.78 -18.18
C HIS A 132 -18.09 -3.56 -18.64
N ALA A 133 -17.35 -2.64 -18.01
CA ALA A 133 -15.93 -2.45 -18.31
C ALA A 133 -15.17 -3.76 -18.08
N LYS A 134 -14.63 -4.29 -19.17
CA LYS A 134 -13.71 -5.44 -19.13
C LYS A 134 -12.40 -5.06 -18.44
N ALA A 135 -11.95 -3.82 -18.65
CA ALA A 135 -10.75 -3.30 -18.02
C ALA A 135 -11.04 -2.81 -16.60
N LYS A 136 -10.24 -3.29 -15.64
CA LYS A 136 -10.37 -3.04 -14.20
C LYS A 136 -8.99 -2.91 -13.59
N GLY A 137 -8.90 -2.40 -12.36
CA GLY A 137 -7.62 -2.17 -11.74
C GLY A 137 -7.66 -1.42 -10.42
N TYR A 138 -6.63 -0.60 -10.19
CA TYR A 138 -6.43 0.13 -8.95
C TYR A 138 -6.65 1.62 -9.16
N GLN A 139 -7.19 2.26 -8.13
CA GLN A 139 -7.04 3.69 -7.93
C GLN A 139 -5.78 3.94 -7.12
N VAL A 140 -5.03 4.96 -7.51
CA VAL A 140 -3.71 5.27 -6.96
C VAL A 140 -3.61 6.75 -6.68
N HIS A 141 -3.61 7.13 -5.42
CA HIS A 141 -3.36 8.51 -4.98
C HIS A 141 -1.91 8.63 -4.56
N SER A 142 -1.15 9.48 -5.24
CA SER A 142 0.28 9.65 -5.02
C SER A 142 0.59 11.04 -4.46
N THR A 143 1.67 11.13 -3.68
CA THR A 143 2.24 12.40 -3.24
C THR A 143 3.71 12.46 -3.62
N ILE A 144 4.05 13.43 -4.47
CA ILE A 144 5.42 13.66 -4.95
C ILE A 144 5.95 14.93 -4.28
N LEU A 145 7.18 14.88 -3.78
CA LEU A 145 7.89 16.04 -3.25
C LEU A 145 8.73 16.69 -4.34
N MET A 146 8.67 18.02 -4.39
CA MET A 146 9.44 18.88 -5.27
C MET A 146 10.09 19.99 -4.46
N ASP A 147 11.31 20.37 -4.80
CA ASP A 147 11.95 21.58 -4.27
C ASP A 147 11.24 22.81 -4.82
N ALA A 148 10.78 23.69 -3.94
CA ALA A 148 10.07 24.90 -4.34
C ALA A 148 10.99 25.94 -5.00
N ALA A 149 12.28 25.94 -4.69
CA ALA A 149 13.23 26.92 -5.20
C ALA A 149 13.77 26.52 -6.58
N THR A 150 14.07 25.23 -6.76
CA THR A 150 14.70 24.71 -7.99
C THR A 150 13.73 23.96 -8.91
N GLU A 151 12.50 23.72 -8.46
CA GLU A 151 11.48 22.92 -9.16
C GLU A 151 11.92 21.48 -9.45
N LYS A 152 12.98 21.00 -8.78
CA LYS A 152 13.48 19.63 -8.94
C LYS A 152 12.64 18.65 -8.16
N THR A 153 12.29 17.53 -8.78
CA THR A 153 11.60 16.44 -8.10
C THR A 153 12.55 15.75 -7.11
N ILE A 154 12.13 15.63 -5.86
CA ILE A 154 12.86 14.94 -4.80
C ILE A 154 12.49 13.46 -4.78
N GLY A 155 11.21 13.14 -4.96
CA GLY A 155 10.74 11.76 -5.06
C GLY A 155 9.31 11.54 -4.57
N LEU A 156 8.88 10.29 -4.61
CA LEU A 156 7.57 9.86 -4.13
C LEU A 156 7.61 9.66 -2.61
N ILE A 157 6.74 10.33 -1.85
CA ILE A 157 6.72 10.24 -0.37
C ILE A 157 5.52 9.45 0.18
N ALA A 158 4.46 9.30 -0.63
CA ALA A 158 3.31 8.49 -0.28
C ALA A 158 2.58 7.98 -1.53
N GLN A 159 1.99 6.79 -1.41
CA GLN A 159 1.07 6.25 -2.40
C GLN A 159 0.02 5.38 -1.70
N ASN A 160 -1.25 5.73 -1.89
CA ASN A 160 -2.36 4.88 -1.48
C ASN A 160 -2.92 4.17 -2.71
N ARG A 161 -3.14 2.86 -2.60
CA ARG A 161 -3.65 2.01 -3.68
C ARG A 161 -4.87 1.25 -3.19
N TRP A 162 -5.98 1.34 -3.90
CA TRP A 162 -7.19 0.61 -3.53
C TRP A 162 -7.96 0.10 -4.75
N CYS A 163 -8.64 -1.03 -4.57
CA CYS A 163 -9.64 -1.50 -5.51
C CYS A 163 -10.99 -0.90 -5.13
N ARG A 164 -11.68 -0.28 -6.08
CA ARG A 164 -13.04 0.24 -5.88
C ARG A 164 -14.03 -0.92 -5.79
N ASN A 165 -14.83 -0.93 -4.71
CA ASN A 165 -15.89 -1.92 -4.49
C ASN A 165 -16.98 -1.80 -5.58
N SER A 166 -17.55 -2.93 -6.01
CA SER A 166 -18.65 -3.02 -6.97
C SER A 166 -19.90 -2.25 -6.51
N THR A 167 -20.15 -2.17 -5.20
CA THR A 167 -21.28 -1.42 -4.62
C THR A 167 -21.14 0.10 -4.71
N ALA A 168 -19.92 0.60 -4.94
CA ALA A 168 -19.66 2.03 -5.14
C ALA A 168 -19.88 2.47 -6.60
N TYR A 169 -20.44 1.61 -7.45
CA TYR A 169 -20.75 1.85 -8.86
C TYR A 169 -21.56 3.15 -9.09
N GLY A 170 -21.29 3.85 -10.20
CA GLY A 170 -21.95 5.11 -10.58
C GLY A 170 -21.48 6.37 -9.83
N LYS A 171 -20.77 6.25 -8.71
CA LYS A 171 -20.25 7.40 -7.95
C LYS A 171 -18.88 7.84 -8.48
N VAL A 172 -18.71 9.04 -9.01
CA VAL A 172 -17.36 9.47 -9.41
C VAL A 172 -16.46 9.54 -8.17
N PRO A 173 -15.26 8.93 -8.16
CA PRO A 173 -14.34 9.05 -7.03
C PRO A 173 -13.99 10.52 -6.86
N LYS A 174 -14.21 11.04 -5.64
CA LYS A 174 -13.94 12.45 -5.35
C LYS A 174 -12.46 12.77 -5.53
N GLU A 175 -11.58 11.78 -5.40
CA GLU A 175 -10.13 11.93 -5.46
C GLU A 175 -9.61 12.16 -6.89
N ILE A 176 -10.17 11.47 -7.90
CA ILE A 176 -9.72 11.58 -9.31
C ILE A 176 -10.19 12.89 -9.94
N ASN A 177 -11.36 13.37 -9.52
CA ASN A 177 -11.92 14.64 -9.98
C ASN A 177 -11.53 15.83 -9.09
N ALA A 178 -10.75 15.60 -8.04
CA ALA A 178 -10.29 16.69 -7.21
C ALA A 178 -9.25 17.51 -8.01
N PRO A 179 -9.22 18.85 -7.85
CA PRO A 179 -8.12 19.63 -8.38
C PRO A 179 -6.80 19.16 -7.75
N ILE A 180 -5.72 19.21 -8.52
CA ILE A 180 -4.36 18.93 -8.04
C ILE A 180 -4.12 19.79 -6.81
N LYS A 181 -3.68 19.15 -5.72
CA LYS A 181 -3.40 19.85 -4.46
C LYS A 181 -1.90 20.01 -4.32
N ILE A 182 -1.48 21.25 -4.10
CA ILE A 182 -0.09 21.60 -3.82
C ILE A 182 -0.03 22.12 -2.39
N LYS A 183 0.73 21.45 -1.53
CA LYS A 183 0.93 21.87 -0.14
C LYS A 183 2.36 22.34 0.06
N LYS A 184 2.50 23.52 0.67
CA LYS A 184 3.79 24.04 1.12
C LYS A 184 4.26 23.27 2.35
N VAL A 185 5.47 22.73 2.31
CA VAL A 185 6.10 21.99 3.41
C VAL A 185 7.42 22.68 3.75
N ILE A 186 7.51 23.28 4.94
CA ILE A 186 8.72 23.95 5.41
C ILE A 186 9.50 22.99 6.31
N ASN A 187 10.79 22.84 6.05
CA ASN A 187 11.67 22.00 6.84
C ASN A 187 11.85 22.62 8.24
N GLY A 188 11.49 21.89 9.30
CA GLY A 188 11.44 22.36 10.70
C GLY A 188 10.05 22.34 11.32
N SER A 189 8.99 22.59 10.54
CA SER A 189 7.63 22.16 10.90
C SER A 189 7.51 20.68 10.61
N LYS A 190 7.66 19.83 11.64
CA LYS A 190 7.52 18.36 11.62
C LYS A 190 7.07 17.85 10.25
N ILE A 191 8.00 17.54 9.34
CA ILE A 191 7.73 16.52 8.34
C ILE A 191 7.57 15.29 9.23
N PRO A 192 6.36 14.78 9.54
CA PRO A 192 6.27 13.70 10.49
C PRO A 192 7.15 12.59 9.96
N MET A 193 8.20 12.22 10.70
CA MET A 193 9.12 11.13 10.34
C MET A 193 8.38 9.77 10.19
N ASN A 194 7.07 9.81 10.39
CA ASN A 194 6.06 8.80 10.33
C ASN A 194 4.97 9.17 9.28
N TRP A 195 5.34 9.72 8.11
CA TRP A 195 4.39 10.01 7.02
C TRP A 195 3.57 8.76 6.64
N ASN A 196 4.16 7.57 6.75
CA ASN A 196 3.47 6.29 6.55
C ASN A 196 2.36 6.07 7.60
N SER A 197 2.71 6.25 8.89
CA SER A 197 1.84 6.43 10.05
C SER A 197 0.63 7.32 9.93
N ASP A 198 0.92 8.62 9.82
CA ASP A 198 -0.06 9.66 10.01
C ASP A 198 -0.93 9.83 8.77
N PHE A 199 -0.46 9.42 7.59
CA PHE A 199 -1.27 9.36 6.37
C PHE A 199 -2.12 8.09 6.29
N GLN A 200 -1.60 6.91 6.68
CA GLN A 200 -2.44 5.71 6.88
C GLN A 200 -3.45 5.89 8.03
N LYS A 201 -3.08 6.61 9.10
CA LYS A 201 -3.95 6.95 10.23
C LYS A 201 -4.93 8.08 9.92
N LYS A 202 -4.63 9.00 8.99
CA LYS A 202 -5.57 10.07 8.59
C LYS A 202 -6.77 9.55 7.79
N TRP A 203 -6.74 8.32 7.28
CA TRP A 203 -7.83 7.76 6.46
C TRP A 203 -8.18 6.28 6.69
N PRO A 204 -8.54 5.85 7.92
CA PRO A 204 -9.45 4.74 8.15
C PRO A 204 -10.90 5.22 8.44
N THR A 205 -11.24 6.48 8.18
CA THR A 205 -12.44 7.15 8.73
C THR A 205 -13.44 7.62 7.69
N LEU A 206 -13.79 6.77 6.71
CA LEU A 206 -15.09 6.92 6.04
C LEU A 206 -15.84 5.63 5.68
N TYR A 207 -15.33 4.46 6.09
CA TYR A 207 -16.11 3.20 6.07
C TYR A 207 -15.85 2.29 7.28
N ARG A 208 -15.72 2.90 8.47
CA ARG A 208 -15.74 2.17 9.76
C ARG A 208 -16.92 2.57 10.66
N TYR A 209 -17.81 3.44 10.17
CA TYR A 209 -18.96 3.98 10.90
C TYR A 209 -20.20 3.07 10.99
N VAL A 210 -20.12 1.78 10.64
CA VAL A 210 -21.26 0.85 10.83
C VAL A 210 -20.91 -0.39 11.67
N ILE A 211 -19.63 -0.61 12.04
CA ILE A 211 -19.25 -1.80 12.86
C ILE A 211 -18.51 -1.41 14.16
N GLY A 212 -18.10 -0.15 14.33
CA GLY A 212 -17.44 0.33 15.56
C GLY A 212 -18.37 0.84 16.68
N MET A 213 -19.65 1.07 16.39
CA MET A 213 -20.63 1.62 17.35
C MET A 213 -21.30 0.54 18.23
N LEU A 214 -20.91 -0.74 18.07
CA LEU A 214 -21.38 -1.86 18.89
C LEU A 214 -20.32 -2.42 19.86
N MET A 215 -19.09 -1.90 19.85
CA MET A 215 -18.04 -2.32 20.79
C MET A 215 -17.65 -1.27 21.83
N PHE A 216 -18.29 -0.11 21.84
CA PHE A 216 -18.05 0.95 22.83
C PHE A 216 -19.25 1.22 23.74
N MET A 217 -19.89 0.15 24.20
CA MET A 217 -20.72 0.16 25.43
C MET A 217 -20.22 -0.90 26.41
N ASN A 218 -18.91 -0.97 26.63
CA ASN A 218 -18.38 -1.66 27.79
C ASN A 218 -17.04 -1.04 28.17
N ILE A 219 -17.09 -0.07 29.08
CA ILE A 219 -16.15 0.20 30.19
C ILE A 219 -16.59 1.56 30.78
N PHE A 220 -17.57 1.52 31.69
CA PHE A 220 -17.51 2.27 32.93
C PHE A 220 -18.22 1.45 34.01
N ASN A 221 -17.48 1.21 35.07
CA ASN A 221 -17.71 0.24 36.11
C ASN A 221 -18.60 0.88 37.20
N ILE A 222 -19.89 0.51 37.28
CA ILE A 222 -20.74 0.84 38.44
C ILE A 222 -21.65 -0.35 38.79
N LYS A 223 -21.36 -0.94 39.96
CA LYS A 223 -22.16 -1.80 40.86
C LYS A 223 -22.47 -3.26 40.46
N ARG A 224 -21.77 -4.15 41.16
CA ARG A 224 -22.09 -5.56 41.42
C ARG A 224 -23.51 -5.72 42.00
N ASN A 225 -24.35 -6.56 41.38
CA ASN A 225 -25.25 -7.57 42.01
C ASN A 225 -26.49 -8.02 41.21
N ILE A 226 -26.66 -7.74 39.90
CA ILE A 226 -27.89 -8.16 39.17
C ILE A 226 -27.60 -8.84 37.81
N ILE A 227 -26.46 -9.51 37.62
CA ILE A 227 -26.08 -10.08 36.29
C ILE A 227 -26.08 -11.62 36.21
N ASN A 228 -26.22 -12.35 37.32
CA ASN A 228 -26.20 -13.82 37.28
C ASN A 228 -27.57 -14.49 36.99
N VAL A 229 -28.67 -13.75 36.96
CA VAL A 229 -30.02 -14.33 36.74
C VAL A 229 -30.52 -14.11 35.29
N LEU A 230 -30.02 -13.08 34.59
CA LEU A 230 -30.43 -12.77 33.21
C LEU A 230 -29.59 -13.49 32.14
N TRP A 231 -28.40 -13.99 32.48
CA TRP A 231 -27.54 -14.72 31.55
C TRP A 231 -27.91 -16.20 31.38
N LEU A 232 -28.54 -16.82 32.38
CA LEU A 232 -29.07 -18.19 32.28
C LEU A 232 -30.34 -18.27 31.41
N GLY A 233 -31.15 -17.22 31.37
CA GLY A 233 -32.37 -17.18 30.54
C GLY A 233 -32.10 -17.06 29.03
N LEU A 234 -31.04 -16.35 28.63
CA LEU A 234 -30.74 -16.08 27.23
C LEU A 234 -30.04 -17.27 26.52
N VAL A 235 -29.27 -18.07 27.27
CA VAL A 235 -28.63 -19.30 26.74
C VAL A 235 -29.65 -20.42 26.50
N ILE A 236 -30.73 -20.48 27.29
CA ILE A 236 -31.79 -21.48 27.13
C ILE A 236 -32.71 -21.15 25.94
N ILE A 237 -32.93 -19.87 25.64
CA ILE A 237 -33.75 -19.46 24.48
C ILE A 237 -33.00 -19.65 23.14
N ALA A 238 -31.67 -19.46 23.13
CA ALA A 238 -30.86 -19.71 21.93
C ALA A 238 -30.69 -21.21 21.60
N GLY A 239 -30.74 -22.09 22.60
CA GLY A 239 -30.71 -23.54 22.40
C GLY A 239 -32.03 -24.13 21.87
N LEU A 240 -33.18 -23.53 22.21
CA LEU A 240 -34.49 -24.00 21.79
C LEU A 240 -34.88 -23.60 20.36
N MET A 241 -34.31 -22.53 19.80
CA MET A 241 -34.54 -22.14 18.39
C MET A 241 -33.68 -22.91 17.37
N ALA A 242 -32.68 -23.69 17.82
CA ALA A 242 -31.85 -24.53 16.95
C ALA A 242 -32.39 -25.98 16.77
N SER A 243 -33.54 -26.32 17.39
CA SER A 243 -34.13 -27.67 17.35
C SER A 243 -35.39 -27.81 16.50
N GLN A 244 -35.84 -26.75 15.83
CA GLN A 244 -37.03 -26.75 14.97
C GLN A 244 -36.71 -26.03 13.65
N GLY A 245 -36.31 -26.81 12.62
CA GLY A 245 -36.34 -26.35 11.22
C GLY A 245 -35.02 -26.40 10.44
N CYS A 246 -34.57 -27.60 10.06
CA CYS A 246 -34.16 -27.98 8.70
C CYS A 246 -33.37 -29.31 8.72
N TYR A 247 -34.09 -30.41 8.93
CA TYR A 247 -33.67 -31.74 8.49
C TYR A 247 -34.76 -32.29 7.57
N SER A 248 -34.57 -32.16 6.26
CA SER A 248 -35.14 -32.98 5.17
C SER A 248 -34.67 -32.34 3.86
N LEU A 249 -33.97 -32.95 2.91
CA LEU A 249 -33.67 -34.34 2.61
C LEU A 249 -32.43 -34.34 1.70
N ILE A 250 -31.47 -35.21 1.98
CA ILE A 250 -30.45 -35.67 1.04
C ILE A 250 -30.50 -37.21 1.07
N TYR A 251 -30.65 -37.82 -0.11
CA TYR A 251 -30.46 -39.24 -0.49
C TYR A 251 -31.46 -40.35 -0.07
N GLN A 252 -32.15 -40.91 -1.07
CA GLN A 252 -32.36 -42.36 -1.36
C GLN A 252 -33.02 -42.47 -2.76
N SER A 253 -32.32 -42.93 -3.82
CA SER A 253 -32.10 -44.31 -4.30
C SER A 253 -33.25 -44.94 -5.11
N SER A 254 -33.05 -45.11 -6.42
CA SER A 254 -33.58 -46.20 -7.30
C SER A 254 -33.08 -45.92 -8.74
N LEU A 255 -32.18 -46.69 -9.36
CA LEU A 255 -32.43 -47.99 -10.02
C LEU A 255 -33.74 -47.98 -10.82
N PHE A 256 -33.67 -47.51 -12.07
CA PHE A 256 -34.00 -48.21 -13.32
C PHE A 256 -33.57 -47.35 -14.52
#